data_AF-A0A4Y2JL87-F1
#
_entry.id   AF-A0A4Y2JL87-F1
#
_cell.length_a   1.000
_cell.length_b   1.000
_cell.length_c   1.000
_cell.angle_alpha   90.00
_cell.angle_beta   90.00
_cell.angle_gamma   90.00
#
_symmetry.space_group_name_H-M   'P 1'
#
loop_
_entity.id
_entity.type
_entity.pdbx_description
1 polymer ?
#
loop_
_entity_poly.entity_id
_entity_poly.type
_entity_poly.pdbx_seq_one_letter_code
_entity_poly.pdbx_strand_id
1 'polypeptide(L)'
;MESGKLLHFKNLKQYRDETNATIDTNYFSTALKNMKDGFAERFQQFKTNKSTLAFTVNPLNTNTNEINIEPFGIDAGSLQMQLLDLKTKELWSGKFTELKSNLEELEVQKCMNIAQHKWTALKRIPRVEALMFGAWNSLPECYSEVKKLAYGVLT
;
A
#
# COMPACT_ATOMS: atom_id res chain seq x y z
N MET A 1 -29.49 -8.27 -2.88
CA MET A 1 -30.49 -7.69 -1.95
C MET A 1 -31.68 -8.66 -1.83
N GLU A 2 -31.48 -9.87 -1.31
CA GLU A 2 -32.49 -10.95 -1.38
C GLU A 2 -33.79 -10.65 -0.63
N SER A 3 -33.83 -9.64 0.24
CA SER A 3 -35.02 -9.27 1.01
C SER A 3 -35.74 -8.00 0.55
N GLY A 4 -35.25 -7.26 -0.45
CA GLY A 4 -35.84 -5.99 -0.91
C GLY A 4 -35.89 -4.85 0.13
N LYS A 5 -35.34 -5.05 1.33
CA LYS A 5 -35.60 -4.21 2.51
C LYS A 5 -34.75 -2.94 2.64
N LEU A 6 -33.83 -2.66 1.71
CA LEU A 6 -32.95 -1.46 1.69
C LEU A 6 -32.34 -1.06 3.05
N LEU A 7 -32.21 -2.02 3.98
CA LEU A 7 -31.94 -1.75 5.40
C LEU A 7 -30.61 -1.01 5.61
N HIS A 8 -29.61 -1.37 4.81
CA HIS A 8 -28.27 -0.79 4.87
C HIS A 8 -28.08 0.38 3.89
N PHE A 9 -29.12 0.79 3.16
CA PHE A 9 -29.08 1.85 2.15
C PHE A 9 -30.03 2.98 2.55
N LYS A 10 -29.72 3.69 3.65
CA LYS A 10 -30.60 4.71 4.25
C LYS A 10 -31.07 5.77 3.25
N ASN A 11 -30.16 6.29 2.43
CA ASN A 11 -30.48 7.33 1.44
C ASN A 11 -31.37 6.78 0.31
N LEU A 12 -31.11 5.55 -0.14
CA LEU A 12 -31.90 4.90 -1.19
C LEU A 12 -33.31 4.55 -0.71
N LYS A 13 -33.42 4.12 0.56
CA LYS A 13 -34.70 3.90 1.23
C LYS A 13 -35.49 5.21 1.33
N GLN A 14 -34.85 6.29 1.80
CA GLN A 14 -35.48 7.61 1.89
C GLN A 14 -35.98 8.10 0.53
N TYR A 15 -35.15 8.00 -0.52
CA TYR A 15 -35.53 8.39 -1.87
C TYR A 15 -36.78 7.64 -2.37
N ARG A 16 -36.84 6.32 -2.18
CA ARG A 16 -38.02 5.52 -2.51
C ARG A 16 -39.26 5.97 -1.75
N ASP A 17 -39.12 6.17 -0.45
CA ASP A 17 -40.25 6.52 0.44
C ASP A 17 -40.78 7.94 0.13
N GLU A 18 -39.93 8.87 -0.29
CA GLU A 18 -40.31 10.25 -0.65
C GLU A 18 -40.89 10.38 -2.07
N THR A 19 -40.40 9.58 -3.02
CA THR A 19 -40.71 9.74 -4.45
C THR A 19 -41.61 8.65 -5.04
N ASN A 20 -41.86 7.57 -4.28
CA ASN A 20 -42.48 6.34 -4.78
C ASN A 20 -41.75 5.73 -6.01
N ALA A 21 -40.47 6.06 -6.21
CA ALA A 21 -39.69 5.55 -7.33
C ALA A 21 -39.52 4.02 -7.26
N THR A 22 -39.62 3.37 -8.41
CA THR A 22 -39.30 1.94 -8.53
C THR A 22 -37.78 1.77 -8.52
N ILE A 23 -37.27 0.98 -7.58
CA ILE A 23 -35.84 0.66 -7.49
C ILE A 23 -35.57 -0.64 -8.24
N ASP A 24 -34.65 -0.59 -9.20
CA ASP A 24 -34.11 -1.79 -9.84
C ASP A 24 -33.19 -2.55 -8.88
N THR A 25 -33.78 -3.43 -8.08
CA THR A 25 -33.07 -4.26 -7.11
C THR A 25 -32.13 -5.28 -7.77
N ASN A 26 -32.35 -5.63 -9.04
CA ASN A 26 -31.49 -6.54 -9.80
C ASN A 26 -30.19 -5.85 -10.19
N TYR A 27 -30.28 -4.61 -10.69
CA TYR A 27 -29.11 -3.78 -10.97
C TYR A 27 -28.23 -3.62 -9.72
N PHE A 28 -28.83 -3.20 -8.58
CA PHE A 28 -28.07 -3.04 -7.33
C PHE A 28 -27.48 -4.35 -6.84
N SER A 29 -28.19 -5.48 -6.96
CA SER A 29 -27.66 -6.78 -6.55
C SER A 29 -26.46 -7.19 -7.40
N THR A 30 -26.50 -6.97 -8.71
CA THR A 30 -25.38 -7.21 -9.62
C THR A 30 -24.21 -6.29 -9.32
N ALA A 31 -24.45 -4.98 -9.14
CA ALA A 31 -23.41 -4.01 -8.80
C ALA A 31 -22.71 -4.37 -7.48
N LEU A 32 -23.47 -4.70 -6.43
CA LEU A 32 -22.91 -5.12 -5.14
C LEU A 32 -22.12 -6.41 -5.23
N LYS A 33 -22.59 -7.39 -6.02
CA LYS A 33 -21.86 -8.62 -6.27
C LYS A 33 -20.53 -8.31 -6.97
N ASN A 34 -20.53 -7.51 -8.03
CA ASN A 34 -19.31 -7.11 -8.74
C ASN A 34 -18.34 -6.35 -7.83
N MET A 35 -18.83 -5.44 -6.97
CA MET A 35 -18.01 -4.75 -5.99
C MET A 35 -17.38 -5.72 -4.99
N LYS A 36 -18.15 -6.69 -4.48
CA LYS A 36 -17.68 -7.71 -3.54
C LYS A 36 -16.62 -8.60 -4.19
N ASP A 37 -16.90 -9.09 -5.39
CA ASP A 37 -16.03 -10.02 -6.12
C ASP A 37 -14.73 -9.31 -6.53
N GLY A 38 -14.84 -8.08 -7.06
CA GLY A 38 -13.67 -7.25 -7.38
C GLY A 38 -12.83 -6.88 -6.15
N PHE A 39 -13.47 -6.55 -5.01
CA PHE A 39 -12.74 -6.34 -3.76
C PHE A 39 -12.02 -7.61 -3.31
N ALA A 40 -12.70 -8.77 -3.35
CA ALA A 40 -12.12 -10.04 -2.95
C ALA A 40 -10.89 -10.39 -3.81
N GLU A 41 -11.00 -10.21 -5.13
CA GLU A 41 -9.88 -10.42 -6.07
C GLU A 41 -8.70 -9.51 -5.76
N ARG A 42 -8.93 -8.18 -5.64
CA ARG A 42 -7.87 -7.22 -5.30
C ARG A 42 -7.26 -7.50 -3.94
N PHE A 43 -8.05 -7.92 -2.96
CA PHE A 43 -7.55 -8.31 -1.65
C PHE A 43 -6.68 -9.59 -1.71
N GLN A 44 -7.03 -10.57 -2.55
CA GLN A 44 -6.13 -11.70 -2.80
C GLN A 44 -4.82 -11.24 -3.44
N GLN A 45 -4.87 -10.38 -4.47
CA GLN A 45 -3.67 -9.81 -5.10
C GLN A 45 -2.79 -9.08 -4.08
N PHE A 46 -3.39 -8.30 -3.17
CA PHE A 46 -2.67 -7.64 -2.09
C PHE A 46 -1.94 -8.63 -1.18
N LYS A 47 -2.61 -9.73 -0.78
CA LYS A 47 -1.98 -10.77 0.05
C LYS A 47 -0.83 -11.45 -0.67
N THR A 48 -1.00 -11.78 -1.95
CA THR A 48 0.05 -12.42 -2.76
C THR A 48 1.26 -11.52 -2.94
N ASN A 49 1.05 -10.20 -3.09
CA ASN A 49 2.12 -9.23 -3.27
C ASN A 49 2.61 -8.61 -1.94
N LYS A 50 2.23 -9.17 -0.78
CA LYS A 50 2.56 -8.60 0.54
C LYS A 50 4.06 -8.37 0.71
N SER A 51 4.89 -9.34 0.33
CA SER A 51 6.36 -9.25 0.44
C SER A 51 6.93 -8.22 -0.52
N THR A 52 6.41 -8.13 -1.76
CA THR A 52 6.76 -7.07 -2.72
C THR A 52 6.42 -5.68 -2.19
N LEU A 53 5.24 -5.49 -1.58
CA LEU A 53 4.83 -4.21 -1.00
C LEU A 53 5.70 -3.83 0.20
N ALA A 54 5.97 -4.79 1.10
CA ALA A 54 6.80 -4.60 2.28
C ALA A 54 8.26 -4.28 1.95
N PHE A 55 8.75 -4.67 0.76
CA PHE A 55 10.11 -4.44 0.31
C PHE A 55 10.52 -2.97 0.39
N THR A 56 9.61 -2.06 0.04
CA THR A 56 9.88 -0.62 -0.05
C THR A 56 10.16 0.05 1.30
N VAL A 57 9.65 -0.53 2.39
CA VAL A 57 9.82 -0.04 3.77
C VAL A 57 10.79 -0.89 4.59
N ASN A 58 11.00 -2.15 4.21
CA ASN A 58 11.80 -3.10 4.98
C ASN A 58 12.58 -4.08 4.07
N PRO A 59 13.47 -3.57 3.20
CA PRO A 59 14.13 -4.40 2.19
C PRO A 59 15.09 -5.43 2.77
N LEU A 60 15.67 -5.17 3.95
CA LEU A 60 16.64 -6.05 4.60
C LEU A 60 16.03 -7.36 5.09
N ASN A 61 14.78 -7.30 5.56
CA ASN A 61 14.08 -8.44 6.17
C ASN A 61 13.05 -9.09 5.24
N THR A 62 12.85 -8.55 4.03
CA THR A 62 11.90 -9.11 3.08
C THR A 62 12.42 -10.44 2.53
N ASN A 63 11.57 -11.46 2.50
CA ASN A 63 11.89 -12.74 1.88
C ASN A 63 11.99 -12.57 0.36
N THR A 64 13.20 -12.64 -0.17
CA THR A 64 13.48 -12.43 -1.60
C THR A 64 12.79 -13.45 -2.50
N ASN A 65 12.49 -14.64 -2.00
CA ASN A 65 11.82 -15.70 -2.75
C ASN A 65 10.32 -15.43 -2.92
N GLU A 66 9.75 -14.54 -2.12
CA GLU A 66 8.33 -14.17 -2.17
C GLU A 66 8.09 -12.82 -2.87
N ILE A 67 9.16 -12.17 -3.35
CA ILE A 67 9.02 -10.93 -4.10
C ILE A 67 8.56 -11.28 -5.51
N ASN A 68 7.37 -10.80 -5.87
CA ASN A 68 6.89 -10.80 -7.24
C ASN A 68 7.61 -9.72 -8.05
N ILE A 69 8.49 -10.16 -8.95
CA ILE A 69 9.32 -9.28 -9.80
C ILE A 69 8.83 -9.23 -11.26
N GLU A 70 7.93 -10.13 -11.66
CA GLU A 70 7.43 -10.27 -13.03
C GLU A 70 6.88 -8.96 -13.59
N PRO A 71 6.06 -8.17 -12.86
CA PRO A 71 5.46 -6.95 -13.41
C PRO A 71 6.48 -5.86 -13.77
N PHE A 72 7.70 -5.96 -13.26
CA PHE A 72 8.70 -4.90 -13.32
C PHE A 72 9.83 -5.18 -14.32
N GLY A 73 9.83 -6.35 -14.98
CA GLY A 73 10.88 -6.72 -15.95
C GLY A 73 12.27 -6.78 -15.33
N ILE A 74 12.36 -7.24 -14.07
CA ILE A 74 13.60 -7.28 -13.29
C ILE A 74 14.35 -8.59 -13.51
N ASP A 75 15.68 -8.49 -13.62
CA ASP A 75 16.55 -9.67 -13.65
C ASP A 75 16.73 -10.26 -12.24
N ALA A 76 16.29 -11.50 -12.04
CA ALA A 76 16.29 -12.16 -10.74
C ALA A 76 17.72 -12.35 -10.17
N GLY A 77 18.68 -12.69 -11.02
CA GLY A 77 20.08 -12.92 -10.61
C GLY A 77 20.74 -11.62 -10.13
N SER A 78 20.61 -10.55 -10.92
CA SER A 78 21.11 -9.23 -10.58
C SER A 78 20.43 -8.67 -9.33
N LEU A 79 19.11 -8.87 -9.19
CA LEU A 79 18.38 -8.48 -7.98
C LEU A 79 18.95 -9.18 -6.74
N GLN A 80 19.14 -10.50 -6.79
CA GLN A 80 19.69 -11.26 -5.66
C GLN A 80 21.09 -10.78 -5.28
N MET A 81 21.96 -10.54 -6.26
CA MET A 81 23.31 -10.01 -6.03
C MET A 81 23.30 -8.62 -5.40
N GLN A 82 22.47 -7.72 -5.92
CA GLN A 82 22.33 -6.35 -5.39
C GLN A 82 21.74 -6.36 -3.97
N LEU A 83 20.77 -7.24 -3.68
CA LEU A 83 20.19 -7.39 -2.35
C LEU A 83 21.18 -7.95 -1.34
N LEU A 84 22.00 -8.92 -1.73
CA LEU A 84 23.06 -9.45 -0.87
C LEU A 84 24.03 -8.33 -0.49
N ASP A 85 24.53 -7.59 -1.49
CA ASP A 85 25.46 -6.48 -1.27
C ASP A 85 24.85 -5.37 -0.40
N LEU A 86 23.58 -5.03 -0.63
CA LEU A 86 22.82 -4.06 0.18
C LEU A 86 22.69 -4.49 1.63
N LYS A 87 22.50 -5.80 1.91
CA LYS A 87 22.43 -6.33 3.27
C LYS A 87 23.79 -6.35 3.97
N THR A 88 24.86 -6.63 3.24
CA THR A 88 26.22 -6.76 3.81
C THR A 88 26.92 -5.41 4.01
N LYS A 89 26.57 -4.38 3.23
CA LYS A 89 27.18 -3.06 3.36
C LYS A 89 26.53 -2.27 4.49
N GLU A 90 27.31 -2.03 5.57
CA GLU A 90 26.87 -1.28 6.75
C GLU A 90 26.25 0.08 6.42
N LEU A 91 26.79 0.78 5.41
CA LEU A 91 26.23 2.05 4.96
C LEU A 91 24.75 1.93 4.56
N TRP A 92 24.42 0.91 3.76
CA TRP A 92 23.06 0.74 3.24
C TRP A 92 22.15 0.06 4.24
N SER A 93 22.64 -0.97 4.94
CA SER A 93 21.86 -1.62 5.98
C SER A 93 21.52 -0.65 7.12
N GLY A 94 22.46 0.21 7.52
CA GLY A 94 22.21 1.30 8.46
C GLY A 94 21.14 2.26 7.96
N LYS A 95 21.27 2.73 6.71
CA LYS A 95 20.32 3.67 6.10
C LYS A 95 18.88 3.13 6.01
N PHE A 96 18.71 1.88 5.61
CA PHE A 96 17.36 1.28 5.53
C PHE A 96 16.80 0.89 6.90
N THR A 97 17.66 0.63 7.88
CA THR A 97 17.23 0.49 9.29
C THR A 97 16.72 1.83 9.82
N GLU A 98 17.44 2.92 9.55
CA GLU A 98 17.03 4.28 9.91
C GLU A 98 15.71 4.68 9.23
N LEU A 99 15.57 4.41 7.92
CA LEU A 99 14.31 4.63 7.20
C LEU A 99 13.14 3.96 7.92
N LYS A 100 13.28 2.67 8.26
CA LYS A 100 12.21 1.92 8.93
C LYS A 100 11.82 2.55 10.26
N SER A 101 12.80 2.87 11.11
CA SER A 101 12.55 3.54 12.39
C SER A 101 11.87 4.90 12.22
N ASN A 102 12.31 5.70 11.24
CA ASN A 102 11.71 7.00 10.94
C ASN A 102 10.25 6.85 10.49
N LEU A 103 9.91 5.83 9.70
CA LEU A 103 8.54 5.56 9.28
C LEU A 103 7.65 5.14 10.46
N GLU A 104 8.17 4.29 11.35
CA GLU A 104 7.47 3.88 12.58
C GLU A 104 7.21 5.07 13.51
N GLU A 105 8.22 5.92 13.74
CA GLU A 105 8.09 7.12 14.56
C GLU A 105 7.08 8.11 13.95
N LEU A 106 7.12 8.30 12.63
CA LEU A 106 6.19 9.18 11.93
C LEU A 106 4.73 8.74 12.13
N GLU A 107 4.46 7.44 12.11
CA GLU A 107 3.11 6.90 12.32
C GLU A 107 2.64 7.09 13.77
N VAL A 108 3.55 6.92 14.74
CA VAL A 108 3.28 7.24 16.15
C VAL A 108 2.96 8.72 16.32
N GLN A 109 3.74 9.62 15.71
CA GLN A 109 3.51 11.05 15.75
C GLN A 109 2.16 11.46 15.11
N LYS A 110 1.77 10.84 13.99
CA LYS A 110 0.45 11.05 13.39
C LYS A 110 -0.67 10.65 14.34
N CYS A 111 -0.58 9.44 14.92
CA CYS A 111 -1.56 8.95 15.88
C CYS A 111 -1.71 9.90 17.07
N MET A 112 -0.58 10.35 17.66
CA MET A 112 -0.59 11.31 18.78
C MET A 112 -1.24 12.65 18.41
N ASN A 113 -0.95 13.19 17.22
CA ASN A 113 -1.53 14.46 16.79
C ASN A 113 -3.03 14.35 16.51
N ILE A 114 -3.50 13.23 15.95
CA ILE A 114 -4.93 12.96 15.76
C ILE A 114 -5.64 12.88 17.11
N ALA A 115 -5.09 12.10 18.05
CA ALA A 115 -5.66 11.93 19.39
C ALA A 115 -5.72 13.26 20.18
N GLN A 116 -4.78 14.17 19.93
CA GLN A 116 -4.73 15.50 20.55
C GLN A 116 -5.43 16.60 19.73
N HIS A 117 -6.09 16.25 18.62
CA HIS A 117 -6.73 17.18 17.69
C HIS A 117 -5.80 18.31 17.17
N LYS A 118 -4.49 18.03 17.08
CA LYS A 118 -3.45 18.99 16.63
C LYS A 118 -3.35 19.00 15.11
N TRP A 119 -4.40 19.46 14.43
CA TRP A 119 -4.50 19.44 12.96
C TRP A 119 -3.39 20.23 12.25
N THR A 120 -2.95 21.35 12.81
CA THR A 120 -1.86 22.16 12.24
C THR A 120 -0.51 21.45 12.32
N ALA A 121 -0.26 20.72 13.42
CA ALA A 121 0.95 19.92 13.57
C ALA A 121 0.92 18.69 12.64
N LEU A 122 -0.23 18.03 12.54
CA LEU A 122 -0.45 16.91 11.62
C LEU A 122 -0.13 17.30 10.16
N LYS A 123 -0.54 18.49 9.72
CA LYS A 123 -0.24 19.01 8.36
C LYS A 123 1.25 19.26 8.11
N ARG A 124 2.07 19.44 9.16
CA ARG A 124 3.52 19.66 9.06
C ARG A 124 4.32 18.37 9.06
N ILE A 125 3.71 17.23 9.38
CA ILE A 125 4.38 15.93 9.36
C ILE A 125 4.83 15.63 7.92
N PRO A 126 6.10 15.24 7.71
CA PRO A 126 6.58 14.82 6.41
C PRO A 126 5.73 13.70 5.80
N ARG A 127 5.65 13.67 4.46
CA ARG A 127 5.00 12.58 3.75
C ARG A 127 5.87 11.32 3.82
N VAL A 128 5.24 10.17 4.00
CA VAL A 128 5.92 8.85 4.06
C VAL A 128 6.72 8.62 2.78
N GLU A 129 6.10 8.96 1.65
CA GLU A 129 6.68 8.83 0.32
C GLU A 129 7.96 9.64 0.19
N ALA A 130 8.02 10.85 0.75
CA ALA A 130 9.22 11.70 0.68
C ALA A 130 10.43 11.06 1.38
N LEU A 131 10.21 10.41 2.53
CA LEU A 131 11.26 9.68 3.24
C LEU A 131 11.71 8.45 2.45
N MET A 132 10.76 7.69 1.91
CA MET A 132 11.06 6.50 1.10
C MET A 132 11.84 6.86 -0.15
N PHE A 133 11.37 7.81 -0.95
CA PHE A 133 12.07 8.28 -2.15
C PHE A 133 13.47 8.83 -1.80
N GLY A 134 13.62 9.56 -0.69
CA GLY A 134 14.92 10.04 -0.24
C GLY A 134 15.93 8.92 0.04
N ALA A 135 15.49 7.83 0.68
CA ALA A 135 16.32 6.67 0.92
C ALA A 135 16.68 5.94 -0.38
N TRP A 136 15.69 5.62 -1.22
CA TRP A 136 15.89 4.90 -2.47
C TRP A 136 16.71 5.69 -3.50
N ASN A 137 16.54 7.01 -3.59
CA ASN A 137 17.31 7.89 -4.49
C ASN A 137 18.79 7.97 -4.11
N SER A 138 19.13 7.67 -2.86
CA SER A 138 20.52 7.71 -2.42
C SER A 138 21.34 6.49 -2.84
N LEU A 139 20.68 5.42 -3.29
CA LEU A 139 21.37 4.26 -3.81
C LEU A 139 22.04 4.60 -5.16
N PRO A 140 23.33 4.23 -5.34
CA PRO A 140 24.03 4.33 -6.61
C PRO A 140 23.33 3.57 -7.74
N GLU A 141 23.65 3.93 -8.98
CA GLU A 141 23.08 3.28 -10.18
C GLU A 141 23.44 1.80 -10.31
N CYS A 142 24.48 1.32 -9.62
CA CYS A 142 24.78 -0.12 -9.57
C CYS A 142 23.72 -0.96 -8.85
N TYR A 143 22.77 -0.34 -8.14
CA TYR A 143 21.58 -0.98 -7.56
C TYR A 143 20.34 -0.84 -8.44
N SER A 144 20.52 -0.88 -9.77
CA SER A 144 19.47 -0.61 -10.76
C SER A 144 18.21 -1.47 -10.57
N GLU A 145 18.35 -2.76 -10.27
CA GLU A 145 17.23 -3.70 -10.17
C GLU A 145 16.46 -3.51 -8.88
N VAL A 146 17.19 -3.29 -7.79
CA VAL A 146 16.62 -2.93 -6.49
C VAL A 146 15.85 -1.60 -6.58
N LYS A 147 16.41 -0.60 -7.27
CA LYS A 147 15.77 0.70 -7.50
C LYS A 147 14.53 0.56 -8.39
N LYS A 148 14.60 -0.20 -9.49
CA LYS A 148 13.44 -0.50 -10.35
C LYS A 148 12.30 -1.14 -9.55
N LEU A 149 12.60 -2.12 -8.70
CA LEU A 149 11.60 -2.75 -7.84
C LEU A 149 10.96 -1.72 -6.90
N ALA A 150 11.78 -0.95 -6.20
CA ALA A 150 11.29 0.01 -5.23
C ALA A 150 10.40 1.08 -5.88
N TYR A 151 10.83 1.66 -7.00
CA TYR A 151 10.06 2.68 -7.71
C TYR A 151 8.81 2.10 -8.37
N GLY A 152 8.90 0.91 -8.98
CA GLY A 152 7.73 0.25 -9.56
C GLY A 152 6.62 -0.03 -8.55
N VAL A 153 6.98 -0.23 -7.27
CA VAL A 153 6.00 -0.37 -6.18
C VAL A 153 5.50 0.99 -5.67
N LEU A 154 6.31 2.04 -5.75
CA LEU A 154 6.00 3.38 -5.21
C LEU A 154 5.23 4.30 -6.17
N THR A 155 5.19 4.00 -7.47
CA THR A 155 4.54 4.79 -8.53
C THR A 155 3.32 4.09 -9.11
#